data_AF-A0A1V3TYV4-F1
#
_entry.id   AF-A0A1V3TYV4-F1
#
_cell.length_a   1.000
_cell.length_b   1.000
_cell.length_c   1.000
_cell.angle_alpha   90.00
_cell.angle_beta   90.00
_cell.angle_gamma   90.00
#
_symmetry.space_group_name_H-M   'P 1'
#
loop_
_entity.id
_entity.type
_entity.pdbx_description
1 polymer ?
#
loop_
_entity_poly.entity_id
_entity_poly.type
_entity_poly.pdbx_seq_one_letter_code
_entity_poly.pdbx_strand_id
1 'polypeptide(L)'
;MSAFYYKFEVRWSDIDANRHLANSSYVMYCAQTRMAFMNAHNMGVSKLVHWGIGPVILHEEYSFYKEIMADQTVYVGLEISGMSEDSSIYSFTHKFYLPDGTHCATSKVTGVWIDMMLRKMTTPPDDILVSLLKYKTDQTELLTKEDLKKLSNRPENIDPSVFK
;
A
#
# COMPACT_ATOMS: atom_id res chain seq x y z
N MET A 1 4.67 16.93 -6.59
CA MET A 1 5.39 16.36 -5.43
C MET A 1 5.62 14.89 -5.74
N SER A 2 6.82 14.33 -5.52
CA SER A 2 7.11 12.93 -5.85
C SER A 2 6.66 11.94 -4.79
N ALA A 3 6.44 12.39 -3.55
CA ALA A 3 6.03 11.56 -2.43
C ALA A 3 5.04 12.29 -1.50
N PHE A 4 4.17 11.52 -0.86
CA PHE A 4 3.34 11.94 0.28
C PHE A 4 3.91 11.35 1.57
N TYR A 5 3.89 12.08 2.69
CA TYR A 5 4.39 11.59 3.97
C TYR A 5 3.32 11.65 5.04
N TYR A 6 3.27 10.60 5.87
CA TYR A 6 2.40 10.55 7.05
C TYR A 6 3.23 10.26 8.30
N LYS A 7 2.98 11.02 9.36
CA LYS A 7 3.67 10.89 10.66
C LYS A 7 2.93 9.90 11.55
N PHE A 8 3.67 9.01 12.18
CA PHE A 8 3.24 8.13 13.25
C PHE A 8 4.05 8.38 14.52
N GLU A 9 3.45 8.08 15.65
CA GLU A 9 4.13 7.90 16.93
C GLU A 9 3.95 6.44 17.34
N VAL A 10 5.07 5.75 17.58
CA VAL A 10 5.07 4.31 17.82
C VAL A 10 4.46 4.03 19.18
N ARG A 11 3.32 3.32 19.19
CA ARG A 11 2.57 3.02 20.41
C ARG A 11 3.07 1.73 21.05
N TRP A 12 2.77 1.58 22.33
CA TRP A 12 2.94 0.31 23.03
C TRP A 12 2.23 -0.87 22.33
N SER A 13 1.09 -0.64 21.69
CA SER A 13 0.37 -1.69 20.96
C SER A 13 1.02 -2.08 19.63
N ASP A 14 1.96 -1.28 19.14
CA ASP A 14 2.57 -1.46 17.83
C ASP A 14 3.83 -2.33 17.88
N ILE A 15 4.34 -2.63 19.08
CA ILE A 15 5.57 -3.42 19.30
C ILE A 15 5.27 -4.89 19.56
N ASP A 16 6.23 -5.75 19.23
CA ASP A 16 6.16 -7.19 19.52
C ASP A 16 7.09 -7.59 20.69
N ALA A 17 7.23 -8.90 20.91
CA ALA A 17 8.04 -9.46 21.99
C ALA A 17 9.54 -9.09 21.90
N ASN A 18 10.03 -8.69 20.71
CA ASN A 18 11.41 -8.23 20.53
C ASN A 18 11.58 -6.75 20.93
N ARG A 19 10.49 -6.05 21.31
CA ARG A 19 10.45 -4.66 21.78
C ARG A 19 10.70 -3.59 20.71
N HIS A 20 10.53 -3.97 19.45
CA HIS A 20 10.52 -3.05 18.31
C HIS A 20 9.18 -3.16 17.57
N LEU A 21 8.96 -2.28 16.60
CA LEU A 21 7.77 -2.25 15.76
C LEU A 21 7.51 -3.65 15.17
N ALA A 22 6.32 -4.17 15.41
CA ALA A 22 5.92 -5.49 14.95
C ALA A 22 5.78 -5.51 13.42
N ASN A 23 6.03 -6.66 12.79
CA ASN A 23 5.85 -6.83 11.35
C ASN A 23 4.45 -6.44 10.87
N SER A 24 3.41 -6.78 11.64
CA SER A 24 2.03 -6.37 11.36
C SER A 24 1.84 -4.85 11.40
N SER A 25 2.54 -4.15 12.30
CA SER A 25 2.46 -2.71 12.44
C SER A 25 3.05 -1.98 11.23
N TYR A 26 4.12 -2.50 10.61
CA TYR A 26 4.61 -1.97 9.32
C TYR A 26 3.51 -2.01 8.25
N VAL A 27 2.78 -3.13 8.14
CA VAL A 27 1.65 -3.28 7.21
C VAL A 27 0.54 -2.29 7.50
N MET A 28 0.18 -2.13 8.77
CA MET A 28 -0.87 -1.19 9.18
C MET A 28 -0.47 0.27 8.92
N TYR A 29 0.79 0.62 9.12
CA TYR A 29 1.30 1.97 8.84
C TYR A 29 1.28 2.28 7.35
N CYS A 30 1.67 1.34 6.48
CA CYS A 30 1.50 1.46 5.03
C CYS A 30 0.02 1.66 4.66
N ALA A 31 -0.88 0.83 5.19
CA ALA A 31 -2.31 0.93 4.92
C ALA A 31 -2.90 2.29 5.35
N GLN A 32 -2.57 2.75 6.55
CA GLN A 32 -3.00 4.05 7.05
C GLN A 32 -2.42 5.21 6.24
N THR A 33 -1.17 5.11 5.78
CA THR A 33 -0.53 6.11 4.91
C THR A 33 -1.27 6.24 3.59
N ARG A 34 -1.66 5.11 2.97
CA ARG A 34 -2.52 5.12 1.77
C ARG A 34 -3.87 5.78 2.06
N MET A 35 -4.52 5.45 3.16
CA MET A 35 -5.81 6.08 3.51
C MET A 35 -5.68 7.58 3.79
N ALA A 36 -4.59 8.01 4.43
CA ALA A 36 -4.29 9.42 4.65
C ALA A 36 -4.07 10.17 3.32
N PHE A 37 -3.33 9.57 2.39
CA PHE A 37 -3.18 10.08 1.03
C PHE A 37 -4.54 10.21 0.33
N MET A 38 -5.35 9.16 0.36
CA MET A 38 -6.69 9.16 -0.25
C MET A 38 -7.58 10.25 0.35
N ASN A 39 -7.60 10.41 1.67
CA ASN A 39 -8.35 11.47 2.34
C ASN A 39 -7.87 12.87 1.93
N ALA A 40 -6.56 13.10 1.85
CA ALA A 40 -5.98 14.38 1.45
C ALA A 40 -6.36 14.80 0.01
N HIS A 41 -6.74 13.83 -0.83
CA HIS A 41 -7.18 14.04 -2.21
C HIS A 41 -8.68 13.89 -2.42
N ASN A 42 -9.49 13.97 -1.35
CA ASN A 42 -10.96 13.84 -1.39
C ASN A 42 -11.47 12.47 -1.86
N MET A 43 -10.67 11.43 -1.70
CA MET A 43 -10.97 10.04 -2.07
C MET A 43 -11.06 9.11 -0.85
N GLY A 44 -11.44 9.67 0.30
CA GLY A 44 -11.58 8.92 1.55
C GLY A 44 -12.63 7.81 1.52
N VAL A 45 -12.75 7.07 2.62
CA VAL A 45 -13.66 5.90 2.74
C VAL A 45 -15.09 6.23 2.30
N SER A 46 -15.65 7.37 2.72
CA SER A 46 -17.01 7.78 2.32
C SER A 46 -17.17 7.92 0.81
N LYS A 47 -16.12 8.38 0.11
CA LYS A 47 -16.13 8.54 -1.34
C LYS A 47 -16.00 7.18 -2.04
N LEU A 48 -15.14 6.29 -1.54
CA LEU A 48 -15.03 4.91 -2.03
C LEU A 48 -16.35 4.14 -1.89
N VAL A 49 -17.02 4.28 -0.74
CA VAL A 49 -18.36 3.71 -0.50
C VAL A 49 -19.38 4.28 -1.49
N HIS A 50 -19.39 5.60 -1.69
CA HIS A 50 -20.28 6.24 -2.66
C HIS A 50 -20.07 5.73 -4.08
N TRP A 51 -18.82 5.51 -4.49
CA TRP A 51 -18.48 4.95 -5.79
C TRP A 51 -18.68 3.43 -5.89
N GLY A 52 -18.91 2.74 -4.77
CA GLY A 52 -19.07 1.29 -4.74
C GLY A 52 -17.78 0.52 -5.10
N ILE A 53 -16.62 1.12 -4.87
CA ILE A 53 -15.31 0.50 -5.18
C ILE A 53 -14.43 0.35 -3.95
N GLY A 54 -13.49 -0.59 -4.00
CA GLY A 54 -12.51 -0.82 -2.94
C GLY A 54 -11.11 -1.10 -3.49
N PRO A 55 -10.04 -0.60 -2.85
CA PRO A 55 -8.67 -1.00 -3.17
C PRO A 55 -8.39 -2.39 -2.59
N VAL A 56 -7.75 -3.25 -3.38
CA VAL A 56 -7.31 -4.59 -2.96
C VAL A 56 -5.83 -4.74 -3.25
N ILE A 57 -5.08 -5.23 -2.26
CA ILE A 57 -3.67 -5.57 -2.41
C ILE A 57 -3.56 -7.00 -2.95
N LEU A 58 -2.83 -7.19 -4.04
CA LEU A 58 -2.57 -8.51 -4.63
C LEU A 58 -1.21 -9.07 -4.19
N HIS A 59 -0.21 -8.20 -4.05
CA HIS A 59 1.13 -8.56 -3.62
C HIS A 59 1.72 -7.40 -2.82
N GLU A 60 2.36 -7.70 -1.70
CA GLU A 60 3.12 -6.74 -0.91
C GLU A 60 4.39 -7.42 -0.41
N GLU A 61 5.53 -6.74 -0.57
CA GLU A 61 6.84 -7.19 -0.11
C GLU A 61 7.48 -6.13 0.78
N TYR A 62 8.36 -6.58 1.68
CA TYR A 62 9.05 -5.72 2.64
C TYR A 62 10.54 -6.03 2.66
N SER A 63 11.33 -4.98 2.85
CA SER A 63 12.75 -5.03 3.16
C SER A 63 13.00 -4.21 4.43
N PHE A 64 13.63 -4.82 5.43
CA PHE A 64 13.89 -4.22 6.73
C PHE A 64 15.39 -4.00 6.89
N TYR A 65 15.79 -2.77 7.24
CA TYR A 65 17.20 -2.35 7.31
C TYR A 65 17.60 -1.88 8.71
N LYS A 66 16.66 -1.29 9.46
CA LYS A 66 16.87 -0.83 10.83
C LYS A 66 15.59 -0.95 11.64
N GLU A 67 15.72 -1.41 12.88
CA GLU A 67 14.61 -1.51 13.83
C GLU A 67 14.06 -0.12 14.20
N ILE A 68 12.75 -0.08 14.43
CA ILE A 68 12.02 1.09 14.91
C ILE A 68 11.54 0.78 16.32
N MET A 69 11.88 1.62 17.30
CA MET A 69 11.63 1.39 18.72
C MET A 69 10.34 2.06 19.19
N ALA A 70 9.83 1.62 20.35
CA ALA A 70 8.75 2.31 21.06
C ALA A 70 9.05 3.81 21.28
N ASP A 71 8.00 4.62 21.33
CA ASP A 71 8.04 6.07 21.57
C ASP A 71 8.81 6.89 20.51
N GLN A 72 9.28 6.26 19.42
CA GLN A 72 9.86 6.97 18.30
C GLN A 72 8.77 7.61 17.42
N THR A 73 9.13 8.74 16.81
CA THR A 73 8.40 9.29 15.66
C THR A 73 8.89 8.63 14.38
N VAL A 74 7.96 8.24 13.51
CA VAL A 74 8.26 7.65 12.20
C VAL A 74 7.50 8.40 11.12
N TYR A 75 8.14 8.65 9.99
CA TYR A 75 7.52 9.14 8.77
C TYR A 75 7.45 8.02 7.75
N VAL A 76 6.26 7.75 7.25
CA VAL A 76 6.05 6.79 6.16
C VAL A 76 5.74 7.55 4.89
N GLY A 77 6.63 7.43 3.92
CA GLY A 77 6.46 7.96 2.57
C GLY A 77 5.57 7.04 1.73
N LEU A 78 4.90 7.63 0.74
CA LEU A 78 4.15 6.95 -0.31
C LEU A 78 4.53 7.59 -1.65
N GLU A 79 5.06 6.76 -2.54
CA GLU A 79 5.43 7.10 -3.92
C GLU A 79 4.60 6.24 -4.89
N ILE A 80 4.18 6.80 -6.02
CA ILE A 80 3.51 6.04 -7.09
C ILE A 80 4.59 5.34 -7.93
N SER A 81 4.86 4.07 -7.62
CA SER A 81 5.87 3.29 -8.35
C SER A 81 5.36 2.72 -9.67
N GLY A 82 4.05 2.54 -9.82
CA GLY A 82 3.47 2.13 -11.09
C GLY A 82 1.96 2.33 -11.15
N MET A 83 1.42 2.44 -12.36
CA MET A 83 -0.03 2.49 -12.60
C MET A 83 -0.36 2.09 -14.04
N SER A 84 -1.54 1.52 -14.27
CA SER A 84 -2.08 1.36 -15.62
C SER A 84 -2.59 2.68 -16.18
N GLU A 85 -2.81 2.76 -17.50
CA GLU A 85 -3.34 3.98 -18.15
C GLU A 85 -4.65 4.48 -17.53
N ASP A 86 -5.51 3.54 -17.14
CA ASP A 86 -6.83 3.78 -16.54
C ASP A 86 -6.81 3.73 -15.00
N SER A 87 -5.64 3.59 -14.38
CA SER A 87 -5.47 3.41 -12.92
C SER A 87 -6.18 2.20 -12.30
N SER A 88 -6.71 1.26 -13.10
CA SER A 88 -7.28 0.00 -12.58
C SER A 88 -6.25 -0.86 -11.84
N ILE A 89 -4.97 -0.72 -12.18
CA ILE A 89 -3.82 -1.29 -11.49
C ILE A 89 -3.00 -0.15 -10.92
N TYR A 90 -2.57 -0.28 -9.67
CA TYR A 90 -1.66 0.64 -9.02
C TYR A 90 -0.55 -0.09 -8.30
N SER A 91 0.60 0.57 -8.18
CA SER A 91 1.69 0.15 -7.32
C SER A 91 2.22 1.35 -6.53
N PHE A 92 2.48 1.12 -5.25
CA PHE A 92 3.08 2.11 -4.38
C PHE A 92 4.38 1.59 -3.78
N THR A 93 5.34 2.48 -3.60
CA THR A 93 6.51 2.25 -2.75
C THR A 93 6.36 3.06 -1.48
N HIS A 94 6.44 2.38 -0.33
CA HIS A 94 6.49 3.01 0.97
C HIS A 94 7.91 2.96 1.52
N LYS A 95 8.34 4.05 2.12
CA LYS A 95 9.67 4.17 2.74
C LYS A 95 9.53 4.73 4.14
N PHE A 96 10.13 4.06 5.11
CA PHE A 96 10.04 4.40 6.52
C PHE A 96 11.29 5.17 6.94
N TYR A 97 11.08 6.33 7.56
CA TYR A 97 12.15 7.22 7.99
C TYR A 97 11.98 7.65 9.45
N LEU A 98 13.11 7.72 10.17
CA LEU A 98 13.19 8.46 11.43
C LEU A 98 13.28 9.99 11.15
N PRO A 99 13.10 10.86 12.16
CA PRO A 99 13.16 12.31 11.97
C PRO A 99 14.49 12.84 11.44
N ASP A 100 15.58 12.09 11.65
CA ASP A 100 16.92 12.41 11.14
C ASP A 100 17.13 11.95 9.68
N GLY A 101 16.13 11.33 9.04
CA GLY A 101 16.21 10.81 7.69
C GLY A 101 16.74 9.38 7.59
N THR A 102 17.01 8.68 8.71
CA THR A 102 17.44 7.29 8.68
C THR A 102 16.37 6.40 8.04
N HIS A 103 16.71 5.76 6.93
CA HIS A 103 15.83 4.82 6.22
C HIS A 103 15.79 3.47 6.95
N CYS A 104 14.60 3.06 7.41
CA CYS A 104 14.44 1.88 8.26
C CYS A 104 13.87 0.67 7.53
N ALA A 105 12.93 0.90 6.60
CA ALA A 105 12.31 -0.16 5.82
C ALA A 105 11.73 0.38 4.51
N THR A 106 11.62 -0.49 3.52
CA THR A 106 10.87 -0.26 2.29
C THR A 106 9.79 -1.32 2.13
N SER A 107 8.61 -0.91 1.66
CA SER A 107 7.58 -1.81 1.17
C SER A 107 7.21 -1.48 -0.25
N LYS A 108 7.02 -2.49 -1.08
CA LYS A 108 6.43 -2.34 -2.42
C LYS A 108 5.13 -3.12 -2.46
N VAL A 109 4.09 -2.45 -2.94
CA VAL A 109 2.76 -3.03 -3.02
C VAL A 109 2.23 -2.89 -4.44
N THR A 110 1.54 -3.92 -4.92
CA THR A 110 0.76 -3.86 -6.15
C THR A 110 -0.67 -4.27 -5.83
N GLY A 111 -1.62 -3.47 -6.32
CA GLY A 111 -3.03 -3.66 -6.07
C GLY A 111 -3.89 -3.28 -7.25
N VAL A 112 -5.18 -3.56 -7.10
CA VAL A 112 -6.21 -3.29 -8.09
C VAL A 112 -7.44 -2.71 -7.40
N TRP A 113 -8.30 -2.06 -8.18
CA TRP A 113 -9.63 -1.68 -7.71
C TRP A 113 -10.62 -2.80 -7.97
N ILE A 114 -11.55 -3.01 -7.04
CA ILE A 114 -12.67 -3.93 -7.20
C ILE A 114 -13.99 -3.18 -7.13
N ASP A 115 -14.96 -3.63 -7.92
CA ASP A 115 -16.37 -3.33 -7.70
C ASP A 115 -16.84 -4.13 -6.47
N MET A 116 -17.36 -3.44 -5.45
CA MET A 116 -17.73 -4.04 -4.17
C MET A 116 -18.97 -4.92 -4.25
N MET A 117 -19.81 -4.76 -5.27
CA MET A 117 -20.99 -5.59 -5.52
C MET A 117 -20.63 -6.84 -6.33
N LEU A 118 -19.90 -6.66 -7.43
CA LEU A 118 -19.54 -7.76 -8.34
C LEU A 118 -18.34 -8.57 -7.84
N ARG A 119 -17.55 -8.01 -6.91
CA ARG A 119 -16.27 -8.54 -6.41
C ARG A 119 -15.30 -8.91 -7.53
N LYS A 120 -15.25 -8.06 -8.55
CA LYS A 120 -14.38 -8.19 -9.72
C LYS A 120 -13.54 -6.93 -9.88
N MET A 121 -12.37 -7.08 -10.49
CA MET A 121 -11.52 -5.95 -10.85
C MET A 121 -12.30 -4.95 -11.71
N THR A 122 -12.14 -3.66 -11.42
CA THR A 122 -12.82 -2.56 -12.12
C THR A 122 -11.87 -1.38 -12.36
N THR A 123 -12.28 -0.47 -13.23
CA THR A 123 -11.61 0.82 -13.44
C THR A 123 -12.18 1.82 -12.43
N PRO A 124 -11.34 2.52 -11.65
CA PRO A 124 -11.80 3.54 -10.70
C PRO A 124 -12.33 4.79 -11.44
N PRO A 125 -13.09 5.66 -10.76
CA PRO A 125 -13.45 6.97 -11.29
C PRO A 125 -12.24 7.85 -11.63
N ASP A 126 -12.42 8.75 -12.60
CA ASP A 126 -11.38 9.67 -13.09
C ASP A 126 -10.73 10.52 -11.99
N ASP A 127 -11.46 10.84 -10.91
CA ASP A 127 -10.91 11.51 -9.72
C ASP A 127 -9.65 10.82 -9.16
N ILE A 128 -9.62 9.47 -9.19
CA ILE A 128 -8.47 8.68 -8.76
C ILE A 128 -7.32 8.84 -9.75
N LEU A 129 -7.58 8.66 -11.05
CA LEU A 129 -6.57 8.84 -12.09
C LEU A 129 -5.93 10.24 -12.01
N VAL A 130 -6.75 11.28 -11.95
CA VAL A 130 -6.29 12.68 -11.84
C VAL A 130 -5.44 12.90 -10.59
N SER A 131 -5.80 12.28 -9.47
CA SER A 131 -5.04 12.41 -8.22
C SER A 131 -3.70 11.69 -8.27
N LEU A 132 -3.66 10.48 -8.83
CA LEU A 132 -2.41 9.71 -8.99
C LEU A 132 -1.45 10.39 -9.98
N LEU A 133 -1.97 10.95 -11.08
CA LEU A 133 -1.15 11.67 -12.07
C LEU A 133 -0.39 12.86 -11.49
N LYS A 134 -0.87 13.49 -10.41
CA LYS A 134 -0.14 14.58 -9.71
C LYS A 134 1.16 14.13 -9.04
N TYR A 135 1.30 12.83 -8.78
CA TYR A 135 2.45 12.19 -8.15
C TYR A 135 3.22 11.28 -9.10
N LYS A 136 2.76 11.13 -10.35
CA LYS A 136 3.49 10.40 -11.38
C LYS A 136 4.83 11.08 -11.65
N THR A 137 5.86 10.26 -11.79
CA THR A 137 7.22 10.69 -12.14
C THR A 137 7.73 9.89 -13.34
N ASP A 138 8.90 10.24 -13.86
CA ASP A 138 9.56 9.49 -14.92
C ASP A 138 9.96 8.06 -14.50
N GLN A 139 9.98 7.79 -13.19
CA GLN A 139 10.25 6.47 -12.61
C GLN A 139 8.98 5.63 -12.41
N THR A 140 7.79 6.20 -12.62
CA THR A 140 6.53 5.48 -12.46
C THR A 140 6.32 4.53 -13.64
N GLU A 141 6.30 3.23 -13.36
CA GLU A 141 6.13 2.18 -14.35
C GLU A 141 4.70 2.15 -14.92
N LEU A 142 4.58 1.91 -16.22
CA LEU A 142 3.29 1.62 -16.84
C LEU A 142 2.95 0.14 -16.60
N LEU A 143 1.89 -0.12 -15.84
CA LEU A 143 1.47 -1.47 -15.47
C LEU A 143 0.40 -2.02 -16.42
N THR A 144 0.47 -3.31 -16.69
CA THR A 144 -0.50 -4.03 -17.50
C THR A 144 -1.02 -5.28 -16.78
N LYS A 145 -2.06 -5.92 -17.33
CA LYS A 145 -2.56 -7.20 -16.82
C LYS A 145 -1.52 -8.32 -16.92
N GLU A 146 -0.54 -8.23 -17.83
CA GLU A 146 0.54 -9.23 -17.90
C GLU A 146 1.46 -9.13 -16.69
N ASP A 147 1.66 -7.93 -16.13
CA ASP A 147 2.49 -7.76 -14.94
C ASP A 147 1.82 -8.38 -13.70
N LEU A 148 0.49 -8.33 -13.61
CA LEU A 148 -0.24 -9.04 -12.56
C LEU A 148 -0.02 -10.56 -12.59
N LYS A 149 0.13 -11.15 -13.77
CA LYS A 149 0.38 -12.60 -13.91
C LYS A 149 1.77 -12.99 -13.42
N LYS A 150 2.73 -12.06 -13.43
CA LYS A 150 4.10 -12.27 -12.94
C LYS A 150 4.20 -12.22 -11.42
N LEU A 151 3.21 -11.65 -10.72
CA LEU A 151 3.23 -11.46 -9.27
C LEU A 151 3.01 -12.74 -8.45
N SER A 152 2.44 -13.80 -9.02
CA SER A 152 1.92 -14.92 -8.24
C SER A 152 2.15 -16.27 -8.91
N ASN A 153 2.62 -17.23 -8.12
CA ASN A 153 2.34 -18.65 -8.36
C ASN A 153 0.83 -18.87 -8.16
N ARG A 154 0.17 -19.66 -9.00
CA ARG A 154 -1.28 -19.90 -8.86
C ARG A 154 -1.55 -20.61 -7.53
N PRO A 155 -2.58 -20.19 -6.76
CA PRO A 155 -2.94 -20.91 -5.55
C PRO A 155 -3.37 -22.34 -5.90
N GLU A 156 -2.88 -23.31 -5.14
CA GLU A 156 -3.24 -24.72 -5.27
C GLU A 156 -4.07 -25.13 -4.05
N ASN A 157 -5.26 -25.68 -4.31
CA ASN A 157 -6.05 -26.30 -3.26
C ASN A 157 -5.46 -27.67 -2.94
N ILE A 158 -5.24 -27.94 -1.66
CA ILE A 158 -4.79 -29.25 -1.16
C ILE A 158 -5.94 -29.95 -0.44
N ASP A 159 -5.88 -31.28 -0.40
CA ASP A 159 -6.84 -32.10 0.34
C ASP A 159 -6.68 -31.86 1.86
N PRO A 160 -7.73 -31.47 2.60
CA PRO A 160 -7.64 -31.22 4.04
C PRO A 160 -7.16 -32.40 4.88
N SER A 161 -7.17 -33.63 4.35
CA SER A 161 -6.65 -34.80 5.03
C SER A 161 -5.14 -34.73 5.33
N VAL A 162 -4.37 -33.91 4.61
CA VAL A 162 -2.92 -33.74 4.84
C VAL A 162 -2.58 -32.97 6.13
N PHE A 163 -3.58 -32.34 6.76
CA PHE A 163 -3.40 -31.61 8.03
C PHE A 163 -3.44 -32.51 9.27
N LYS A 164 -3.75 -33.81 9.10
CA LYS A 164 -3.98 -34.76 10.19
C LYS A 164 -2.69 -35.33 10.75
#